data_AF-A0A4U6TQP4-F1
#
_entry.id   AF-A0A4U6TQP4-F1
#
_cell.length_a   1.000
_cell.length_b   1.000
_cell.length_c   1.000
_cell.angle_alpha   90.00
_cell.angle_beta   90.00
_cell.angle_gamma   90.00
#
_symmetry.space_group_name_H-M   'P 1'
#
loop_
_entity.id
_entity.type
_entity.pdbx_description
1 polymer ?
#
loop_
_entity_poly.entity_id
_entity_poly.type
_entity_poly.pdbx_seq_one_letter_code
_entity_poly.pdbx_strand_id
1 'polypeptide(L)'
;MAKSGTLDLARGMGGSVRKEDVKSTVDQYVKYHDLHGGEKELRKSNYADLANKYYDLATGFYEYGWGDSFHFAGGWQGETLRECTKRHQHFIALQLGLRKGMKVLDVGCGIGGPLIEIARFSSTLITGLNNNDYQISRGKELIFSAGLSEQCCFLKGDFMNMPIADNTFEAAYALQATPHAPDAQGVYSEIYRVLKPGKYFALDEWCLTDWFDPSNARHLAIKAEIELGDGLPDIRTTRQCVQAMNDAGFEVIFAKDLAEDFPCPWYRMMDPNKLSLTSFQCTRPGRIMTRAIVNILEFLHIAPAGSVEIYNFLQSASEGLLKGGREGIFTANFFILGRKPLKETEILNGSL
;
A
#
# COMPACT_ATOMS: atom_id res chain seq x y z
N MET A 1 -10.30 -17.71 9.32
CA MET A 1 -11.12 -16.74 10.07
C MET A 1 -10.15 -15.78 10.74
N ALA A 2 -10.17 -14.50 10.37
CA ALA A 2 -9.41 -13.51 11.12
C ALA A 2 -10.08 -13.37 12.49
N LYS A 3 -9.34 -13.68 13.55
CA LYS A 3 -9.73 -13.28 14.91
C LYS A 3 -9.43 -11.79 14.98
N SER A 4 -10.43 -10.93 14.76
CA SER A 4 -10.31 -9.49 14.94
C SER A 4 -11.24 -9.02 16.05
N GLY A 5 -10.96 -9.47 17.28
CA GLY A 5 -11.62 -8.93 18.48
C GLY A 5 -10.98 -7.61 18.91
N THR A 6 -11.67 -6.84 19.74
CA THR A 6 -11.13 -5.60 20.37
C THR A 6 -9.87 -5.84 21.21
N LEU A 7 -9.71 -7.06 21.76
CA LEU A 7 -8.51 -7.48 22.48
C LEU A 7 -7.31 -7.74 21.54
N ASP A 8 -7.55 -8.15 20.30
CA ASP A 8 -6.49 -8.33 19.29
C ASP A 8 -5.98 -6.96 18.80
N LEU A 9 -6.89 -5.99 18.64
CA LEU A 9 -6.51 -4.59 18.36
C LEU A 9 -5.57 -4.04 19.44
N ALA A 10 -5.88 -4.28 20.72
CA ALA A 10 -5.04 -3.81 21.82
C ALA A 10 -3.63 -4.40 21.84
N ARG A 11 -3.47 -5.65 21.39
CA ARG A 11 -2.17 -6.33 21.33
C ARG A 11 -1.32 -5.90 20.13
N GLY A 12 -1.95 -5.45 19.04
CA GLY A 12 -1.26 -4.97 17.84
C GLY A 12 -0.93 -3.47 17.85
N MET A 13 -1.44 -2.69 18.81
CA MET A 13 -1.19 -1.24 18.87
C MET A 13 0.28 -0.93 19.19
N GLY A 14 0.95 -0.24 18.25
CA GLY A 14 2.37 0.12 18.35
C GLY A 14 3.32 -0.83 17.61
N GLY A 15 2.82 -1.94 17.05
CA GLY A 15 3.62 -2.81 16.18
C GLY A 15 4.87 -3.35 16.88
N SER A 16 6.06 -3.00 16.36
CA SER A 16 7.35 -3.35 17.00
C SER A 16 7.82 -2.37 18.08
N VAL A 17 7.16 -1.22 18.23
CA VAL A 17 7.55 -0.16 19.19
C VAL A 17 7.19 -0.60 20.61
N ARG A 18 8.14 -0.43 21.54
CA ARG A 18 7.90 -0.72 22.96
C ARG A 18 6.77 0.19 23.47
N LYS A 19 5.88 -0.36 24.28
CA LYS A 19 4.67 0.34 24.77
C LYS A 19 4.95 1.72 25.40
N GLU A 20 6.07 1.87 26.08
CA GLU A 20 6.54 3.13 26.70
C GLU A 20 7.01 4.19 25.69
N ASP A 21 7.48 3.76 24.51
CA ASP A 21 8.05 4.65 23.49
C ASP A 21 7.00 5.13 22.48
N VAL A 22 5.83 4.50 22.41
CA VAL A 22 4.78 4.77 21.39
C VAL A 22 4.43 6.25 21.30
N LYS A 23 4.20 6.92 22.43
CA LYS A 23 3.87 8.36 22.44
C LYS A 23 4.98 9.19 21.79
N SER A 24 6.24 8.89 22.12
CA SER A 24 7.39 9.61 21.56
C SER A 24 7.53 9.36 20.06
N THR A 25 7.23 8.15 19.58
CA THR A 25 7.21 7.81 18.15
C THR A 25 6.11 8.57 17.41
N VAL A 26 4.92 8.69 18.00
CA VAL A 26 3.83 9.52 17.46
C VAL A 26 4.28 10.98 17.35
N ASP A 27 4.87 11.54 18.39
CA ASP A 27 5.35 12.93 18.39
C ASP A 27 6.41 13.19 17.32
N GLN A 28 7.29 12.22 17.07
CA GLN A 28 8.29 12.30 16.00
C GLN A 28 7.65 12.18 14.61
N TYR A 29 6.71 11.24 14.43
CA TYR A 29 5.99 11.04 13.18
C TYR A 29 5.23 12.29 12.73
N VAL A 30 4.45 12.86 13.64
CA VAL A 30 3.59 14.02 13.35
C VAL A 30 4.44 15.24 12.95
N LYS A 31 5.62 15.43 13.55
CA LYS A 31 6.56 16.52 13.23
C LYS A 31 7.12 16.50 11.81
N TYR A 32 7.10 15.36 11.13
CA TYR A 32 7.58 15.30 9.74
C TYR A 32 6.68 16.04 8.75
N HIS A 33 5.42 16.31 9.08
CA HIS A 33 4.43 16.76 8.11
C HIS A 33 4.15 18.26 8.17
N ASP A 34 3.83 18.84 7.01
CA ASP A 34 3.64 20.29 6.80
C ASP A 34 2.60 20.90 7.77
N LEU A 35 1.54 20.14 8.10
CA LEU A 35 0.51 20.54 9.07
C LEU A 35 1.05 20.79 10.48
N HIS A 36 2.27 20.35 10.77
CA HIS A 36 2.99 20.52 12.03
C HIS A 36 4.34 21.23 11.86
N GLY A 37 4.54 21.94 10.74
CA GLY A 37 5.75 22.69 10.45
C GLY A 37 6.91 21.88 9.88
N GLY A 38 6.65 20.65 9.42
CA GLY A 38 7.63 19.82 8.71
C GLY A 38 7.92 20.35 7.30
N GLU A 39 9.11 20.02 6.77
CA GLU A 39 9.52 20.34 5.41
C GLU A 39 9.53 19.09 4.53
N LYS A 40 9.04 19.22 3.29
CA LYS A 40 9.01 18.14 2.29
C LYS A 40 10.38 17.48 2.07
N GLU A 41 11.47 18.24 2.03
CA GLU A 41 12.81 17.69 1.83
C GLU A 41 13.28 16.83 3.01
N LEU A 42 12.85 17.18 4.24
CA LEU A 42 13.10 16.36 5.42
C LEU A 42 12.33 15.02 5.34
N ARG A 43 11.07 15.05 4.87
CA ARG A 43 10.28 13.82 4.64
C ARG A 43 10.93 12.90 3.62
N LYS A 44 11.38 13.46 2.50
CA LYS A 44 12.04 12.70 1.43
C LYS A 44 13.35 12.07 1.88
N SER A 45 14.19 12.82 2.57
CA SER A 45 15.49 12.31 3.05
C SER A 45 15.36 11.24 4.14
N ASN A 46 14.24 11.23 4.89
CA ASN A 46 13.98 10.28 5.97
C ASN A 46 12.83 9.31 5.65
N TYR A 47 12.50 9.08 4.36
CA TYR A 47 11.31 8.33 3.96
C TYR A 47 11.23 6.93 4.59
N ALA A 48 12.37 6.23 4.72
CA ALA A 48 12.40 4.90 5.29
C ALA A 48 12.05 4.92 6.78
N ASP A 49 12.55 5.88 7.54
CA ASP A 49 12.20 6.09 8.95
C ASP A 49 10.73 6.50 9.10
N LEU A 50 10.27 7.43 8.26
CA LEU A 50 8.89 7.90 8.21
C LEU A 50 7.91 6.73 7.99
N ALA A 51 8.14 5.93 6.94
CA ALA A 51 7.29 4.80 6.60
C ALA A 51 7.33 3.71 7.69
N ASN A 52 8.50 3.40 8.26
CA ASN A 52 8.59 2.41 9.33
C ASN A 52 7.83 2.84 10.59
N LYS A 53 8.02 4.09 11.04
CA LYS A 53 7.28 4.64 12.19
C LYS A 53 5.77 4.61 11.93
N TYR A 54 5.36 5.02 10.73
CA TYR A 54 3.95 4.97 10.34
C TYR A 54 3.38 3.54 10.45
N TYR A 55 4.02 2.57 9.80
CA TYR A 55 3.50 1.21 9.74
C TYR A 55 3.60 0.46 11.07
N ASP A 56 4.60 0.74 11.91
CA ASP A 56 4.61 0.22 13.28
C ASP A 56 3.38 0.71 14.06
N LEU A 57 2.99 1.98 13.91
CA LEU A 57 1.82 2.54 14.59
C LEU A 57 0.49 2.06 13.97
N ALA A 58 0.41 1.99 12.64
CA ALA A 58 -0.83 1.82 11.88
C ALA A 58 -1.23 0.36 11.62
N THR A 59 -0.28 -0.58 11.51
CA THR A 59 -0.58 -1.94 11.00
C THR A 59 -1.64 -2.67 11.84
N GLY A 60 -1.62 -2.54 13.17
CA GLY A 60 -2.63 -3.16 14.03
C GLY A 60 -4.06 -2.61 13.79
N PHE A 61 -4.17 -1.29 13.53
CA PHE A 61 -5.45 -0.68 13.14
C PHE A 61 -5.89 -1.12 11.74
N TYR A 62 -4.94 -1.28 10.82
CA TYR A 62 -5.21 -1.80 9.49
C TYR A 62 -5.73 -3.24 9.53
N GLU A 63 -5.10 -4.13 10.30
CA GLU A 63 -5.62 -5.50 10.46
C GLU A 63 -7.04 -5.52 11.05
N TYR A 64 -7.31 -4.67 12.05
CA TYR A 64 -8.63 -4.54 12.65
C TYR A 64 -9.68 -4.02 11.65
N GLY A 65 -9.32 -3.01 10.85
CA GLY A 65 -10.25 -2.34 9.96
C GLY A 65 -10.43 -3.00 8.59
N TRP A 66 -9.39 -3.65 8.08
CA TRP A 66 -9.26 -4.04 6.67
C TRP A 66 -8.86 -5.50 6.48
N GLY A 67 -8.53 -6.22 7.54
CA GLY A 67 -8.15 -7.63 7.47
C GLY A 67 -6.70 -7.80 7.01
N ASP A 68 -6.47 -8.70 6.06
CA ASP A 68 -5.13 -9.10 5.63
C ASP A 68 -4.60 -8.35 4.39
N SER A 69 -5.43 -7.54 3.72
CA SER A 69 -5.10 -6.91 2.44
C SER A 69 -5.29 -5.40 2.48
N PHE A 70 -4.17 -4.67 2.47
CA PHE A 70 -4.13 -3.21 2.62
C PHE A 70 -4.01 -2.50 1.27
N HIS A 71 -5.01 -2.66 0.41
CA HIS A 71 -5.09 -1.88 -0.82
C HIS A 71 -6.52 -1.59 -1.22
N PHE A 72 -6.68 -0.53 -1.99
CA PHE A 72 -7.94 -0.08 -2.54
C PHE A 72 -8.24 -0.74 -3.89
N ALA A 73 -9.52 -1.03 -4.14
CA ALA A 73 -9.98 -1.46 -5.46
C ALA A 73 -11.40 -0.93 -5.71
N GLY A 74 -11.66 -0.46 -6.93
CA GLY A 74 -13.02 -0.22 -7.41
C GLY A 74 -13.83 -1.53 -7.44
N GLY A 75 -15.15 -1.41 -7.36
CA GLY A 75 -16.05 -2.56 -7.23
C GLY A 75 -17.30 -2.51 -8.11
N TRP A 76 -17.95 -3.66 -8.21
CA TRP A 76 -19.29 -3.80 -8.76
C TRP A 76 -20.35 -3.78 -7.65
N GLN A 77 -21.59 -3.50 -8.02
CA GLN A 77 -22.70 -3.59 -7.07
C GLN A 77 -22.83 -5.02 -6.56
N GLY A 78 -23.00 -5.18 -5.25
CA GLY A 78 -23.07 -6.49 -4.59
C GLY A 78 -21.72 -7.07 -4.17
N GLU A 79 -20.59 -6.62 -4.71
CA GLU A 79 -19.27 -7.07 -4.24
C GLU A 79 -19.01 -6.56 -2.80
N THR A 80 -18.45 -7.46 -1.99
CA THR A 80 -17.78 -7.14 -0.73
C THR A 80 -16.38 -6.58 -1.01
N LEU A 81 -15.79 -5.87 -0.04
CA LEU A 81 -14.41 -5.36 -0.16
C LEU A 81 -13.43 -6.49 -0.50
N ARG A 82 -13.57 -7.63 0.16
CA ARG A 82 -12.70 -8.79 -0.05
C ARG A 82 -12.82 -9.35 -1.47
N GLU A 83 -14.01 -9.33 -2.05
CA GLU A 83 -14.21 -9.77 -3.44
C GLU A 83 -13.60 -8.76 -4.41
N CYS A 84 -13.81 -7.46 -4.20
CA CYS A 84 -13.20 -6.40 -5.02
C CYS A 84 -11.67 -6.50 -5.03
N THR A 85 -11.04 -6.61 -3.86
CA THR A 85 -9.58 -6.68 -3.74
C THR A 85 -9.03 -7.97 -4.33
N LYS A 86 -9.67 -9.12 -4.10
CA LYS A 86 -9.30 -10.40 -4.74
C LYS A 86 -9.40 -10.33 -6.27
N ARG A 87 -10.49 -9.79 -6.81
CA ARG A 87 -10.66 -9.62 -8.25
C ARG A 87 -9.55 -8.74 -8.83
N HIS A 88 -9.22 -7.65 -8.15
CA HIS A 88 -8.12 -6.78 -8.57
C HIS A 88 -6.77 -7.49 -8.53
N GLN A 89 -6.48 -8.25 -7.47
CA GLN A 89 -5.27 -9.07 -7.36
C GLN A 89 -5.19 -10.12 -8.49
N HIS A 90 -6.31 -10.76 -8.85
CA HIS A 90 -6.37 -11.69 -9.99
C HIS A 90 -6.17 -10.97 -11.32
N PHE A 91 -6.71 -9.75 -11.48
CA PHE A 91 -6.44 -8.91 -12.64
C PHE A 91 -4.94 -8.64 -12.80
N ILE A 92 -4.22 -8.25 -11.73
CA ILE A 92 -2.76 -8.07 -11.76
C ILE A 92 -2.05 -9.36 -12.21
N ALA A 93 -2.42 -10.50 -11.64
CA ALA A 93 -1.85 -11.80 -12.00
C ALA A 93 -2.05 -12.13 -13.49
N LEU A 94 -3.22 -11.81 -14.04
CA LEU A 94 -3.56 -12.02 -15.44
C LEU A 94 -2.80 -11.06 -16.38
N GLN A 95 -2.69 -9.78 -16.02
CA GLN A 95 -1.93 -8.79 -16.81
C GLN A 95 -0.44 -9.15 -16.89
N LEU A 96 0.12 -9.70 -15.81
CA LEU A 96 1.50 -10.21 -15.78
C LEU A 96 1.68 -11.56 -16.48
N GLY A 97 0.59 -12.20 -16.91
CA GLY A 97 0.61 -13.53 -17.52
C GLY A 97 1.21 -14.59 -16.59
N LEU A 98 0.95 -14.50 -15.28
CA LEU A 98 1.51 -15.39 -14.27
C LEU A 98 1.11 -16.85 -14.51
N ARG A 99 2.07 -17.75 -14.33
CA ARG A 99 1.90 -19.21 -14.51
C ARG A 99 2.60 -19.94 -13.39
N LYS A 100 2.13 -21.17 -13.15
CA LYS A 100 2.69 -22.07 -12.13
C LYS A 100 4.21 -22.11 -12.17
N GLY A 101 4.83 -21.90 -11.02
CA GLY A 101 6.28 -22.00 -10.82
C GLY A 101 7.10 -20.77 -11.23
N MET A 102 6.49 -19.74 -11.84
CA MET A 102 7.23 -18.50 -12.14
C MET A 102 7.71 -17.82 -10.87
N LYS A 103 8.90 -17.22 -10.92
CA LYS A 103 9.43 -16.38 -9.83
C LYS A 103 8.89 -14.96 -9.95
N VAL A 104 8.17 -14.49 -8.94
CA VAL A 104 7.51 -13.18 -8.91
C VAL A 104 7.99 -12.36 -7.72
N LEU A 105 8.18 -11.06 -7.93
CA LEU A 105 8.50 -10.10 -6.87
C LEU A 105 7.25 -9.27 -6.52
N ASP A 106 6.92 -9.21 -5.23
CA ASP A 106 5.95 -8.26 -4.65
C ASP A 106 6.72 -7.15 -3.93
N VAL A 107 6.69 -5.93 -4.48
CA VAL A 107 7.48 -4.80 -4.01
C VAL A 107 6.65 -3.99 -3.01
N GLY A 108 7.09 -3.99 -1.74
CA GLY A 108 6.35 -3.36 -0.64
C GLY A 108 5.14 -4.18 -0.20
N CYS A 109 5.35 -5.48 0.00
CA CYS A 109 4.31 -6.50 0.18
C CYS A 109 3.47 -6.40 1.48
N GLY A 110 3.76 -5.46 2.38
CA GLY A 110 3.06 -5.31 3.66
C GLY A 110 3.13 -6.60 4.51
N ILE A 111 1.97 -7.02 5.04
CA ILE A 111 1.81 -8.31 5.74
C ILE A 111 1.52 -9.49 4.78
N GLY A 112 1.53 -9.27 3.45
CA GLY A 112 1.46 -10.33 2.44
C GLY A 112 0.06 -10.83 2.08
N GLY A 113 -1.03 -10.12 2.38
CA GLY A 113 -2.37 -10.52 1.93
C GLY A 113 -2.49 -10.67 0.41
N PRO A 114 -2.14 -9.65 -0.40
CA PRO A 114 -2.12 -9.77 -1.86
C PRO A 114 -1.17 -10.86 -2.35
N LEU A 115 0.03 -10.94 -1.75
CA LEU A 115 1.01 -11.98 -2.01
C LEU A 115 0.40 -13.39 -1.91
N ILE A 116 -0.26 -13.69 -0.78
CA ILE A 116 -0.89 -14.98 -0.50
C ILE A 116 -2.00 -15.28 -1.51
N GLU A 117 -2.84 -14.30 -1.84
CA GLU A 117 -3.94 -14.52 -2.79
C GLU A 117 -3.44 -14.73 -4.22
N ILE A 118 -2.48 -13.92 -4.68
CA ILE A 118 -1.91 -14.03 -6.03
C ILE A 118 -1.17 -15.36 -6.18
N ALA A 119 -0.38 -15.77 -5.16
CA ALA A 119 0.30 -17.05 -5.16
C ALA A 119 -0.70 -18.22 -5.23
N ARG A 120 -1.78 -18.16 -4.44
CA ARG A 120 -2.85 -19.18 -4.47
C ARG A 120 -3.52 -19.26 -5.84
N PHE A 121 -3.82 -18.12 -6.45
CA PHE A 121 -4.50 -18.05 -7.74
C PHE A 121 -3.63 -18.57 -8.90
N SER A 122 -2.35 -18.20 -8.92
CA SER A 122 -1.46 -18.45 -10.06
C SER A 122 -0.47 -19.61 -9.86
N SER A 123 -0.36 -20.15 -8.64
CA SER A 123 0.63 -21.17 -8.26
C SER A 123 2.09 -20.74 -8.50
N THR A 124 2.38 -19.45 -8.40
CA THR A 124 3.72 -18.86 -8.55
C THR A 124 4.54 -18.93 -7.27
N LEU A 125 5.86 -18.79 -7.41
CA LEU A 125 6.77 -18.58 -6.29
C LEU A 125 6.94 -17.06 -6.09
N ILE A 126 6.41 -16.52 -5.00
CA ILE A 126 6.42 -15.07 -4.75
C ILE A 126 7.37 -14.72 -3.60
N THR A 127 8.29 -13.80 -3.87
CA THR A 127 9.13 -13.15 -2.86
C THR A 127 8.56 -11.77 -2.57
N GLY A 128 8.14 -11.52 -1.33
CA GLY A 128 7.71 -10.21 -0.86
C GLY A 128 8.88 -9.40 -0.32
N LEU A 129 9.16 -8.24 -0.91
CA LEU A 129 10.14 -7.28 -0.40
C LEU A 129 9.43 -6.31 0.55
N ASN A 130 9.95 -6.14 1.76
CA ASN A 130 9.46 -5.17 2.74
C ASN A 130 10.62 -4.72 3.65
N ASN A 131 10.56 -3.51 4.20
CA ASN A 131 11.58 -3.01 5.14
C ASN A 131 11.14 -3.12 6.61
N ASN A 132 9.84 -3.29 6.89
CA ASN A 132 9.30 -3.30 8.25
C ASN A 132 9.31 -4.71 8.89
N ASP A 133 10.02 -4.85 10.01
CA ASP A 133 10.19 -6.14 10.71
C ASP A 133 8.87 -6.70 11.29
N TYR A 134 8.00 -5.82 11.78
CA TYR A 134 6.71 -6.22 12.35
C TYR A 134 5.83 -6.86 11.27
N GLN A 135 5.70 -6.21 10.13
CA GLN A 135 4.91 -6.72 9.00
C GLN A 135 5.48 -8.01 8.42
N ILE A 136 6.81 -8.12 8.29
CA ILE A 136 7.45 -9.37 7.85
C ILE A 136 7.16 -10.52 8.80
N SER A 137 7.28 -10.28 10.11
CA SER A 137 7.01 -11.29 11.13
C SER A 137 5.56 -11.75 11.07
N ARG A 138 4.63 -10.79 11.00
CA ARG A 138 3.20 -11.05 10.86
C ARG A 138 2.87 -11.80 9.57
N GLY A 139 3.46 -11.40 8.45
CA GLY A 139 3.23 -12.03 7.16
C GLY A 139 3.71 -13.48 7.12
N LYS A 140 4.82 -13.81 7.78
CA LYS A 140 5.29 -15.21 7.90
C LYS A 140 4.26 -16.10 8.60
N GLU A 141 3.59 -15.60 9.64
CA GLU A 141 2.50 -16.32 10.31
C GLU A 141 1.31 -16.55 9.38
N LEU A 142 0.96 -15.54 8.57
CA LEU A 142 -0.14 -15.63 7.61
C LEU A 142 0.17 -16.61 6.47
N ILE A 143 1.38 -16.58 5.92
CA ILE A 143 1.85 -17.54 4.92
C ILE A 143 1.78 -18.97 5.46
N PHE A 144 2.28 -19.18 6.69
CA PHE A 144 2.24 -20.48 7.35
C PHE A 144 0.79 -20.97 7.52
N SER A 145 -0.08 -20.11 8.04
CA SER A 145 -1.50 -20.40 8.25
C SER A 145 -2.26 -20.67 6.94
N ALA A 146 -1.80 -20.08 5.83
CA ALA A 146 -2.35 -20.30 4.49
C ALA A 146 -1.83 -21.57 3.80
N GLY A 147 -0.85 -22.27 4.39
CA GLY A 147 -0.22 -23.45 3.79
C GLY A 147 0.64 -23.15 2.56
N LEU A 148 1.20 -21.94 2.48
CA LEU A 148 1.96 -21.46 1.31
C LEU A 148 3.45 -21.24 1.59
N SER A 149 4.00 -21.77 2.69
CA SER A 149 5.41 -21.58 3.07
C SER A 149 6.43 -22.02 2.02
N GLU A 150 6.07 -22.98 1.16
CA GLU A 150 6.93 -23.45 0.05
C GLU A 150 6.84 -22.54 -1.20
N GLN A 151 5.80 -21.71 -1.30
CA GLN A 151 5.54 -20.85 -2.45
C GLN A 151 5.85 -19.37 -2.17
N CYS A 152 5.80 -18.97 -0.91
CA CYS A 152 5.83 -17.57 -0.50
C CYS A 152 6.90 -17.34 0.55
N CYS A 153 7.73 -16.31 0.35
CA CYS A 153 8.72 -15.90 1.34
C CYS A 153 8.82 -14.37 1.42
N PHE A 154 9.45 -13.88 2.48
CA PHE A 154 9.75 -12.46 2.65
C PHE A 154 11.26 -12.22 2.57
N LEU A 155 11.63 -11.11 1.94
CA LEU A 155 12.97 -10.56 1.92
C LEU A 155 12.93 -9.18 2.59
N LYS A 156 13.73 -9.00 3.64
CA LYS A 156 13.90 -7.68 4.23
C LYS A 156 14.81 -6.84 3.34
N GLY A 157 14.36 -5.65 2.94
CA GLY A 157 15.17 -4.74 2.15
C GLY A 157 14.45 -3.46 1.79
N ASP A 158 15.25 -2.49 1.35
CA ASP A 158 14.77 -1.21 0.82
C ASP A 158 14.52 -1.37 -0.69
N PHE A 159 13.33 -0.98 -1.16
CA PHE A 159 13.01 -1.03 -2.59
C PHE A 159 13.79 -0.01 -3.44
N MET A 160 14.46 0.98 -2.83
CA MET A 160 15.38 1.90 -3.50
C MET A 160 16.79 1.33 -3.63
N ASN A 161 17.06 0.19 -2.97
CA ASN A 161 18.34 -0.52 -3.00
C ASN A 161 18.13 -2.00 -2.66
N MET A 162 17.63 -2.76 -3.64
CA MET A 162 17.19 -4.13 -3.43
C MET A 162 18.39 -5.07 -3.29
N PRO A 163 18.49 -5.88 -2.21
CA PRO A 163 19.55 -6.89 -2.04
C PRO A 163 19.26 -8.14 -2.88
N ILE A 164 19.05 -7.94 -4.18
CA ILE A 164 18.60 -8.92 -5.17
C ILE A 164 19.48 -8.79 -6.40
N ALA A 165 19.90 -9.91 -7.00
CA ALA A 165 20.68 -9.90 -8.23
C ALA A 165 19.85 -9.46 -9.45
N ASP A 166 20.53 -8.91 -10.46
CA ASP A 166 19.93 -8.53 -11.73
C ASP A 166 19.23 -9.72 -12.41
N ASN A 167 18.16 -9.45 -13.16
CA ASN A 167 17.48 -10.45 -14.00
C ASN A 167 17.06 -11.73 -13.23
N THR A 168 16.61 -11.57 -11.99
CA THR A 168 16.16 -12.67 -11.12
C THR A 168 14.72 -13.08 -11.40
N PHE A 169 13.81 -12.11 -11.52
CA PHE A 169 12.37 -12.35 -11.52
C PHE A 169 11.77 -12.40 -12.92
N GLU A 170 10.70 -13.17 -13.05
CA GLU A 170 9.94 -13.34 -14.30
C GLU A 170 8.69 -12.45 -14.38
N ALA A 171 8.32 -11.82 -13.27
CA ALA A 171 7.31 -10.76 -13.19
C ALA A 171 7.55 -9.99 -11.88
N ALA A 172 7.11 -8.74 -11.85
CA ALA A 172 7.07 -7.95 -10.62
C ALA A 172 5.73 -7.21 -10.51
N TYR A 173 5.28 -6.95 -9.29
CA TYR A 173 4.21 -6.00 -9.03
C TYR A 173 4.47 -5.15 -7.80
N ALA A 174 3.84 -3.98 -7.78
CA ALA A 174 3.78 -3.09 -6.63
C ALA A 174 2.33 -2.64 -6.49
N LEU A 175 1.69 -3.03 -5.39
CA LEU A 175 0.31 -2.65 -5.08
C LEU A 175 0.31 -1.55 -4.02
N GLN A 176 0.21 -0.31 -4.48
CA GLN A 176 0.01 0.89 -3.65
C GLN A 176 1.12 1.11 -2.61
N ALA A 177 2.33 0.64 -2.90
CA ALA A 177 3.46 0.69 -1.97
C ALA A 177 4.54 1.71 -2.35
N THR A 178 4.74 1.96 -3.65
CA THR A 178 5.71 2.94 -4.12
C THR A 178 5.39 4.41 -3.81
N PRO A 179 4.17 4.86 -3.38
CA PRO A 179 3.97 6.25 -2.96
C PRO A 179 4.87 6.66 -1.78
N HIS A 180 5.35 5.70 -1.00
CA HIS A 180 6.30 5.94 0.10
C HIS A 180 7.75 6.14 -0.36
N ALA A 181 8.06 5.87 -1.63
CA ALA A 181 9.37 6.14 -2.21
C ALA A 181 9.50 7.65 -2.52
N PRO A 182 10.64 8.29 -2.17
CA PRO A 182 10.86 9.71 -2.41
C PRO A 182 11.10 10.01 -3.90
N ASP A 183 11.55 9.00 -4.64
CA ASP A 183 11.84 9.03 -6.07
C ASP A 183 11.27 7.79 -6.76
N ALA A 184 10.30 8.01 -7.66
CA ALA A 184 9.67 6.94 -8.42
C ALA A 184 10.62 6.31 -9.45
N GLN A 185 11.47 7.12 -10.10
CA GLN A 185 12.39 6.60 -11.11
C GLN A 185 13.40 5.64 -10.47
N GLY A 186 13.95 5.99 -9.31
CA GLY A 186 14.87 5.14 -8.56
C GLY A 186 14.28 3.78 -8.21
N VAL A 187 13.08 3.73 -7.60
CA VAL A 187 12.44 2.44 -7.29
C VAL A 187 12.10 1.65 -8.54
N TYR A 188 11.59 2.29 -9.60
CA TYR A 188 11.28 1.59 -10.85
C TYR A 188 12.56 1.09 -11.55
N SER A 189 13.68 1.79 -11.41
CA SER A 189 14.99 1.35 -11.94
C SER A 189 15.51 0.11 -11.23
N GLU A 190 15.31 0.01 -9.91
CA GLU A 190 15.64 -1.22 -9.16
C GLU A 190 14.75 -2.39 -9.59
N ILE A 191 13.44 -2.16 -9.77
CA ILE A 191 12.52 -3.18 -10.31
C ILE A 191 12.97 -3.60 -11.72
N TYR A 192 13.31 -2.65 -12.58
CA TYR A 192 13.84 -2.90 -13.91
C TYR A 192 15.10 -3.77 -13.85
N ARG A 193 16.04 -3.46 -12.95
CA ARG A 193 17.30 -4.21 -12.79
C ARG A 193 17.05 -5.67 -12.42
N VAL A 194 16.20 -5.94 -11.43
CA VAL A 194 15.94 -7.30 -10.93
C VAL A 194 15.01 -8.12 -11.82
N LEU A 195 14.27 -7.48 -12.72
CA LEU A 195 13.39 -8.15 -13.68
C LEU A 195 14.18 -8.70 -14.88
N LYS A 196 13.84 -9.90 -15.38
CA LYS A 196 14.44 -10.44 -16.60
C LYS A 196 13.99 -9.66 -17.84
N PRO A 197 14.82 -9.60 -18.92
CA PRO A 197 14.39 -9.05 -20.20
C PRO A 197 13.10 -9.69 -20.73
N GLY A 198 12.28 -8.90 -21.41
CA GLY A 198 11.00 -9.31 -21.98
C GLY A 198 9.85 -9.50 -20.99
N LYS A 199 10.10 -9.35 -19.68
CA LYS A 199 9.11 -9.57 -18.62
C LYS A 199 8.40 -8.28 -18.21
N TYR A 200 7.32 -8.44 -17.44
CA TYR A 200 6.40 -7.35 -17.10
C TYR A 200 6.48 -6.94 -15.63
N PHE A 201 6.25 -5.64 -15.42
CA PHE A 201 6.01 -5.01 -14.13
C PHE A 201 4.61 -4.39 -14.13
N ALA A 202 3.80 -4.77 -13.14
CA ALA A 202 2.46 -4.21 -12.93
C ALA A 202 2.47 -3.29 -11.69
N LEU A 203 2.16 -2.03 -11.92
CA LEU A 203 2.07 -1.01 -10.88
C LEU A 203 0.60 -0.64 -10.67
N ASP A 204 0.15 -0.61 -9.41
CA ASP A 204 -1.07 0.07 -8.99
C ASP A 204 -0.69 1.16 -7.99
N GLU A 205 -1.00 2.42 -8.27
CA GLU A 205 -0.36 3.56 -7.62
C GLU A 205 -1.39 4.60 -7.14
N TRP A 206 -1.05 5.26 -6.03
CA TRP A 206 -1.76 6.44 -5.57
C TRP A 206 -1.23 7.68 -6.28
N CYS A 207 -2.13 8.39 -6.98
CA CYS A 207 -1.76 9.52 -7.82
C CYS A 207 -2.70 10.70 -7.63
N LEU A 208 -2.15 11.91 -7.78
CA LEU A 208 -2.94 13.08 -8.17
C LEU A 208 -3.34 12.94 -9.64
N THR A 209 -4.60 13.19 -9.94
CA THR A 209 -5.13 13.11 -11.31
C THR A 209 -4.91 14.43 -12.06
N ASP A 210 -5.32 14.47 -13.32
CA ASP A 210 -5.30 15.70 -14.11
C ASP A 210 -6.27 16.79 -13.62
N TRP A 211 -7.21 16.44 -12.73
CA TRP A 211 -8.13 17.40 -12.10
C TRP A 211 -7.51 18.14 -10.91
N PHE A 212 -6.37 17.66 -10.40
CA PHE A 212 -5.65 18.36 -9.35
C PHE A 212 -5.08 19.68 -9.88
N ASP A 213 -5.25 20.75 -9.09
CA ASP A 213 -4.81 22.10 -9.42
C ASP A 213 -3.88 22.59 -8.29
N PRO A 214 -2.58 22.76 -8.55
CA PRO A 214 -1.62 23.17 -7.52
C PRO A 214 -1.82 24.64 -7.08
N SER A 215 -2.62 25.43 -7.79
CA SER A 215 -2.97 26.80 -7.38
C SER A 215 -4.23 26.86 -6.51
N ASN A 216 -4.97 25.75 -6.41
CA ASN A 216 -6.19 25.67 -5.62
C ASN A 216 -5.90 25.30 -4.16
N ALA A 217 -6.15 26.23 -3.24
CA ALA A 217 -5.92 26.04 -1.81
C ALA A 217 -6.66 24.83 -1.21
N ARG A 218 -7.85 24.48 -1.72
CA ARG A 218 -8.61 23.31 -1.27
C ARG A 218 -7.93 22.01 -1.71
N HIS A 219 -7.46 21.94 -2.95
CA HIS A 219 -6.74 20.77 -3.46
C HIS A 219 -5.44 20.54 -2.68
N LEU A 220 -4.69 21.62 -2.39
CA LEU A 220 -3.49 21.56 -1.56
C LEU A 220 -3.78 21.06 -0.13
N ALA A 221 -4.87 21.53 0.49
CA ALA A 221 -5.28 21.07 1.81
C ALA A 221 -5.62 19.57 1.82
N ILE A 222 -6.37 19.08 0.82
CA ILE A 222 -6.70 17.65 0.69
C ILE A 222 -5.43 16.82 0.48
N LYS A 223 -4.51 17.27 -0.37
CA LYS A 223 -3.21 16.61 -0.57
C LYS A 223 -2.44 16.50 0.74
N ALA A 224 -2.37 17.58 1.53
CA ALA A 224 -1.68 17.59 2.81
C ALA A 224 -2.33 16.66 3.85
N GLU A 225 -3.66 16.56 3.86
CA GLU A 225 -4.39 15.60 4.71
C GLU A 225 -4.03 14.14 4.37
N ILE A 226 -3.99 13.80 3.07
CA ILE A 226 -3.61 12.46 2.59
C ILE A 226 -2.15 12.16 2.99
N GLU A 227 -1.23 13.10 2.74
CA GLU A 227 0.18 12.91 3.09
C GLU A 227 0.41 12.64 4.57
N LEU A 228 -0.24 13.41 5.45
CA LEU A 228 -0.16 13.20 6.90
C LEU A 228 -0.83 11.90 7.34
N GLY A 229 -1.99 11.59 6.79
CA GLY A 229 -2.78 10.44 7.23
C GLY A 229 -2.17 9.11 6.82
N ASP A 230 -1.47 9.10 5.68
CA ASP A 230 -0.93 7.90 5.06
C ASP A 230 0.61 7.82 5.11
N GLY A 231 1.29 8.78 5.75
CA GLY A 231 2.75 8.77 5.92
C GLY A 231 3.49 8.88 4.59
N LEU A 232 3.01 9.75 3.69
CA LEU A 232 3.57 9.92 2.35
C LEU A 232 4.58 11.09 2.32
N PRO A 233 5.75 10.90 1.68
CA PRO A 233 6.71 12.00 1.50
C PRO A 233 6.20 13.05 0.52
N ASP A 234 5.46 12.64 -0.52
CA ASP A 234 4.80 13.48 -1.52
C ASP A 234 3.82 12.62 -2.32
N ILE A 235 2.87 13.24 -3.02
CA ILE A 235 1.97 12.53 -3.96
C ILE A 235 2.28 12.96 -5.38
N ARG A 236 2.62 11.98 -6.21
CA ARG A 236 2.96 12.16 -7.63
C ARG A 236 1.70 12.24 -8.48
N THR A 237 1.79 12.90 -9.63
CA THR A 237 0.73 12.86 -10.64
C THR A 237 0.77 11.56 -11.43
N THR A 238 -0.36 11.19 -12.04
CA THR A 238 -0.43 10.05 -12.99
C THR A 238 0.62 10.17 -14.09
N ARG A 239 0.81 11.37 -14.66
CA ARG A 239 1.83 11.65 -15.69
C ARG A 239 3.25 11.44 -15.20
N GLN A 240 3.57 11.88 -13.98
CA GLN A 240 4.89 11.67 -13.39
C GLN A 240 5.19 10.17 -13.19
N CYS A 241 4.19 9.36 -12.84
CA CYS A 241 4.38 7.92 -12.70
C CYS A 241 4.66 7.24 -14.03
N VAL A 242 3.94 7.62 -15.10
CA VAL A 242 4.21 7.13 -16.47
C VAL A 242 5.59 7.58 -16.95
N GLN A 243 5.96 8.84 -16.72
CA GLN A 243 7.27 9.35 -17.10
C GLN A 243 8.41 8.61 -16.38
N ALA A 244 8.29 8.43 -15.06
CA ALA A 244 9.29 7.68 -14.28
C ALA A 244 9.43 6.22 -14.74
N MET A 245 8.32 5.58 -15.17
CA MET A 245 8.35 4.23 -15.74
C MET A 245 9.17 4.18 -17.04
N ASN A 246 8.96 5.15 -17.94
CA ASN A 246 9.76 5.28 -19.17
C ASN A 246 11.24 5.60 -18.87
N ASP A 247 11.50 6.52 -17.94
CA ASP A 247 12.86 6.95 -17.57
C ASP A 247 13.66 5.84 -16.86
N ALA A 248 12.98 4.87 -16.24
CA ALA A 248 13.58 3.65 -15.70
C ALA A 248 13.92 2.61 -16.80
N GLY A 249 13.48 2.84 -18.04
CA GLY A 249 13.76 2.00 -19.21
C GLY A 249 12.65 1.00 -19.59
N PHE A 250 11.48 1.05 -18.94
CA PHE A 250 10.35 0.20 -19.34
C PHE A 250 9.66 0.76 -20.59
N GLU A 251 9.18 -0.15 -21.44
CA GLU A 251 8.16 0.13 -22.44
C GLU A 251 6.78 0.13 -21.77
N VAL A 252 6.10 1.27 -21.70
CA VAL A 252 4.75 1.36 -21.15
C VAL A 252 3.74 0.80 -22.16
N ILE A 253 3.16 -0.36 -21.83
CA ILE A 253 2.20 -1.07 -22.67
C ILE A 253 0.79 -0.54 -22.45
N PHE A 254 0.45 -0.25 -21.20
CA PHE A 254 -0.86 0.23 -20.80
C PHE A 254 -0.75 1.09 -19.55
N ALA A 255 -1.47 2.21 -19.53
CA ALA A 255 -1.60 3.07 -18.35
C ALA A 255 -3.03 3.62 -18.28
N LYS A 256 -3.71 3.45 -17.16
CA LYS A 256 -5.09 3.89 -16.99
C LYS A 256 -5.46 4.05 -15.52
N ASP A 257 -6.29 5.05 -15.22
CA ASP A 257 -7.01 5.09 -13.94
C ASP A 257 -8.14 4.06 -13.96
N LEU A 258 -7.96 2.95 -13.26
CA LEU A 258 -8.97 1.90 -13.18
C LEU A 258 -10.14 2.28 -12.28
N ALA A 259 -10.04 3.37 -11.50
CA ALA A 259 -11.16 3.86 -10.70
C ALA A 259 -12.38 4.21 -11.58
N GLU A 260 -12.14 4.64 -12.83
CA GLU A 260 -13.19 5.03 -13.79
C GLU A 260 -13.98 3.82 -14.33
N ASP A 261 -13.44 2.61 -14.24
CA ASP A 261 -14.04 1.40 -14.80
C ASP A 261 -15.09 0.77 -13.88
N PHE A 262 -15.20 1.23 -12.64
CA PHE A 262 -16.02 0.60 -11.62
C PHE A 262 -17.17 1.50 -11.15
N PRO A 263 -18.42 1.02 -11.14
CA PRO A 263 -19.56 1.81 -10.68
C PRO A 263 -19.54 2.05 -9.15
N CYS A 264 -18.86 1.19 -8.39
CA CYS A 264 -18.57 1.46 -6.98
C CYS A 264 -17.16 2.02 -6.84
N PRO A 265 -16.99 3.24 -6.32
CA PRO A 265 -15.67 3.84 -6.16
C PRO A 265 -14.85 3.08 -5.12
N TRP A 266 -13.53 3.10 -5.28
CA TRP A 266 -12.56 2.45 -4.38
C TRP A 266 -12.64 2.96 -2.94
N TYR A 267 -13.00 4.23 -2.74
CA TYR A 267 -13.18 4.84 -1.41
C TYR A 267 -14.53 4.53 -0.75
N ARG A 268 -15.41 3.73 -1.39
CA ARG A 268 -16.74 3.36 -0.89
C ARG A 268 -16.74 2.93 0.57
N MET A 269 -15.73 2.18 0.99
CA MET A 269 -15.70 1.60 2.34
C MET A 269 -15.35 2.59 3.43
N MET A 270 -14.65 3.66 3.05
CA MET A 270 -14.36 4.74 3.98
C MET A 270 -15.57 5.64 4.20
N ASP A 271 -16.56 5.64 3.30
CA ASP A 271 -17.72 6.54 3.37
C ASP A 271 -18.51 6.32 4.68
N PRO A 272 -18.44 7.26 5.64
CA PRO A 272 -18.98 7.04 6.97
C PRO A 272 -20.51 7.06 6.98
N ASN A 273 -21.14 7.50 5.89
CA ASN A 273 -22.59 7.56 5.73
C ASN A 273 -23.20 6.24 5.23
N LYS A 274 -22.39 5.31 4.72
CA LYS A 274 -22.89 4.00 4.28
C LYS A 274 -22.87 3.02 5.45
N LEU A 275 -24.06 2.66 5.93
CA LEU A 275 -24.20 1.63 6.97
C LEU A 275 -23.78 0.27 6.40
N SER A 276 -22.94 -0.43 7.15
CA SER A 276 -22.42 -1.75 6.81
C SER A 276 -22.10 -2.50 8.10
N LEU A 277 -22.50 -3.77 8.17
CA LEU A 277 -22.13 -4.65 9.28
C LEU A 277 -20.72 -5.21 9.13
N THR A 278 -20.26 -5.39 7.89
CA THR A 278 -18.93 -5.94 7.58
C THR A 278 -17.82 -4.89 7.65
N SER A 279 -18.16 -3.61 7.59
CA SER A 279 -17.24 -2.48 7.73
C SER A 279 -17.76 -1.45 8.74
N PHE A 280 -18.35 -1.94 9.83
CA PHE A 280 -18.99 -1.11 10.86
C PHE A 280 -18.04 -0.04 11.40
N GLN A 281 -16.79 -0.39 11.65
CA GLN A 281 -15.71 0.48 12.11
C GLN A 281 -15.46 1.72 11.23
N CYS A 282 -15.81 1.66 9.94
CA CYS A 282 -15.68 2.78 9.02
C CYS A 282 -16.89 3.73 9.02
N THR A 283 -18.05 3.27 9.54
CA THR A 283 -19.29 4.06 9.64
C THR A 283 -19.19 5.15 10.71
N ARG A 284 -20.02 6.20 10.66
CA ARG A 284 -20.09 7.21 11.74
C ARG A 284 -20.25 6.60 13.15
N PRO A 285 -21.25 5.74 13.43
CA PRO A 285 -21.38 5.15 14.76
C PRO A 285 -20.19 4.24 15.12
N GLY A 286 -19.65 3.48 14.16
CA GLY A 286 -18.48 2.65 14.41
C GLY A 286 -17.23 3.45 14.73
N ARG A 287 -16.98 4.58 14.04
CA ARG A 287 -15.87 5.48 14.36
C ARG A 287 -15.98 6.05 15.78
N ILE A 288 -17.18 6.47 16.19
CA ILE A 288 -17.42 6.95 17.56
C ILE A 288 -17.15 5.83 18.59
N MET A 289 -17.66 4.63 18.32
CA MET A 289 -17.48 3.47 19.20
C MET A 289 -16.00 3.06 19.29
N THR A 290 -15.29 2.95 18.17
CA THR A 290 -13.87 2.61 18.12
C THR A 290 -13.05 3.65 18.88
N ARG A 291 -13.31 4.95 18.68
CA ARG A 291 -12.64 6.00 19.45
C ARG A 291 -12.85 5.85 20.95
N ALA A 292 -14.09 5.59 21.39
CA ALA A 292 -14.40 5.39 22.80
C ALA A 292 -13.68 4.16 23.37
N ILE A 293 -13.65 3.05 22.63
CA ILE A 293 -12.91 1.84 23.01
C ILE A 293 -11.42 2.13 23.16
N VAL A 294 -10.80 2.78 22.17
CA VAL A 294 -9.36 3.12 22.22
C VAL A 294 -9.07 4.03 23.40
N ASN A 295 -9.93 5.02 23.66
CA ASN A 295 -9.78 5.91 24.81
C ASN A 295 -9.85 5.17 26.16
N ILE A 296 -10.80 4.25 26.32
CA ILE A 296 -10.91 3.41 27.52
C ILE A 296 -9.67 2.51 27.68
N LEU A 297 -9.22 1.89 26.59
CA LEU A 297 -8.05 1.01 26.63
C LEU A 297 -6.77 1.76 26.99
N GLU A 298 -6.59 2.98 26.48
CA GLU A 298 -5.47 3.85 26.83
C GLU A 298 -5.56 4.31 28.30
N PHE A 299 -6.75 4.73 28.75
CA PHE A 299 -7.00 5.13 30.15
C PHE A 299 -6.72 4.00 31.14
N LEU A 300 -7.10 2.76 30.80
CA LEU A 300 -6.83 1.56 31.62
C LEU A 300 -5.39 1.05 31.48
N HIS A 301 -4.52 1.75 30.75
CA HIS A 301 -3.16 1.33 30.41
C HIS A 301 -3.10 -0.08 29.78
N ILE A 302 -4.14 -0.51 29.08
CA ILE A 302 -4.12 -1.72 28.25
C ILE A 302 -3.46 -1.39 26.92
N ALA A 303 -3.89 -0.30 26.27
CA ALA A 303 -3.24 0.29 25.11
C ALA A 303 -2.08 1.23 25.54
N PRO A 304 -1.06 1.44 24.68
CA PRO A 304 -0.02 2.44 24.91
C PRO A 304 -0.58 3.87 24.96
N ALA A 305 0.16 4.77 25.63
CA ALA A 305 -0.11 6.20 25.52
C ALA A 305 0.14 6.68 24.08
N GLY A 306 -0.77 7.49 23.55
CA GLY A 306 -0.76 7.95 22.15
C GLY A 306 -1.66 7.13 21.21
N SER A 307 -2.31 6.05 21.68
CA SER A 307 -3.21 5.24 20.86
C SER A 307 -4.41 6.01 20.29
N VAL A 308 -5.00 6.93 21.06
CA VAL A 308 -6.07 7.82 20.57
C VAL A 308 -5.54 8.78 19.50
N GLU A 309 -4.31 9.26 19.64
CA GLU A 309 -3.67 10.14 18.64
C GLU A 309 -3.41 9.40 17.33
N ILE A 310 -2.97 8.13 17.42
CA ILE A 310 -2.84 7.24 16.26
C ILE A 310 -4.16 7.09 15.54
N TYR A 311 -5.22 6.76 16.28
CA TYR A 311 -6.55 6.65 15.71
C TYR A 311 -6.98 7.96 15.01
N ASN A 312 -6.72 9.12 15.61
CA ASN A 312 -7.13 10.39 15.02
C ASN A 312 -6.44 10.70 13.69
N PHE A 313 -5.12 10.45 13.54
CA PHE A 313 -4.48 10.71 12.25
C PHE A 313 -4.91 9.72 11.17
N LEU A 314 -5.22 8.46 11.51
CA LEU A 314 -5.79 7.49 10.57
C LEU A 314 -7.19 7.91 10.10
N GLN A 315 -7.95 8.58 10.96
CA GLN A 315 -9.24 9.16 10.58
C GLN A 315 -9.04 10.34 9.61
N SER A 316 -8.03 11.18 9.82
CA SER A 316 -7.65 12.22 8.86
C SER A 316 -7.26 11.63 7.51
N ALA A 317 -6.52 10.52 7.48
CA ALA A 317 -6.20 9.76 6.26
C ALA A 317 -7.46 9.39 5.49
N SER A 318 -8.38 8.73 6.19
CA SER A 318 -9.65 8.28 5.61
C SER A 318 -10.47 9.46 5.04
N GLU A 319 -10.48 10.60 5.71
CA GLU A 319 -11.19 11.80 5.27
C GLU A 319 -10.51 12.45 4.06
N GLY A 320 -9.19 12.57 4.06
CA GLY A 320 -8.41 13.10 2.93
C GLY A 320 -8.63 12.28 1.67
N LEU A 321 -8.50 10.95 1.76
CA LEU A 321 -8.72 10.03 0.64
C LEU A 321 -10.16 10.09 0.11
N LEU A 322 -11.16 10.19 0.99
CA LEU A 322 -12.56 10.36 0.59
C LEU A 322 -12.80 11.68 -0.15
N LYS A 323 -12.26 12.79 0.35
CA LYS A 323 -12.40 14.11 -0.28
C LYS A 323 -11.71 14.10 -1.65
N GLY A 324 -10.46 13.62 -1.71
CA GLY A 324 -9.68 13.54 -2.94
C GLY A 324 -10.34 12.66 -4.00
N GLY A 325 -10.83 11.49 -3.61
CA GLY A 325 -11.54 10.58 -4.52
C GLY A 325 -12.90 11.11 -4.99
N ARG A 326 -13.66 11.83 -4.13
CA ARG A 326 -14.95 12.43 -4.51
C ARG A 326 -14.80 13.64 -5.43
N GLU A 327 -13.76 14.43 -5.23
CA GLU A 327 -13.43 15.57 -6.09
C GLU A 327 -12.74 15.12 -7.38
N GLY A 328 -12.36 13.85 -7.49
CA GLY A 328 -11.69 13.28 -8.65
C GLY A 328 -10.24 13.73 -8.82
N ILE A 329 -9.68 14.45 -7.84
CA ILE A 329 -8.31 15.00 -7.86
C ILE A 329 -7.25 13.97 -7.41
N PHE A 330 -7.69 12.86 -6.84
CA PHE A 330 -6.85 11.78 -6.35
C PHE A 330 -7.46 10.43 -6.72
N THR A 331 -6.62 9.49 -7.13
CA THR A 331 -6.97 8.09 -7.35
C THR A 331 -6.02 7.17 -6.59
N ALA A 332 -6.56 6.09 -6.05
CA ALA A 332 -5.77 5.00 -5.46
C ALA A 332 -5.57 3.83 -6.44
N ASN A 333 -6.11 3.91 -7.66
CA ASN A 333 -6.15 2.80 -8.61
C ASN A 333 -5.56 3.16 -9.99
N PHE A 334 -4.48 3.96 -10.02
CA PHE A 334 -3.78 4.23 -11.26
C PHE A 334 -2.87 3.06 -11.64
N PHE A 335 -3.24 2.34 -12.70
CA PHE A 335 -2.55 1.14 -13.13
C PHE A 335 -1.60 1.41 -14.29
N ILE A 336 -0.39 0.87 -14.23
CA ILE A 336 0.60 0.88 -15.31
C ILE A 336 1.15 -0.53 -15.53
N LEU A 337 1.17 -0.99 -16.77
CA LEU A 337 1.86 -2.20 -17.20
C LEU A 337 3.10 -1.81 -18.00
N GLY A 338 4.28 -2.00 -17.42
CA GLY A 338 5.58 -1.80 -18.06
C GLY A 338 6.19 -3.13 -18.50
N ARG A 339 6.85 -3.15 -19.66
CA ARG A 339 7.64 -4.29 -20.15
C ARG A 339 9.10 -3.91 -20.18
N LYS A 340 9.97 -4.75 -19.60
CA LYS A 340 11.41 -4.61 -19.80
C LYS A 340 11.74 -5.08 -21.22
N PRO A 341 12.36 -4.24 -22.08
CA PRO A 341 12.69 -4.65 -23.44
C PRO A 341 13.58 -5.90 -23.48
N LEU A 342 13.49 -6.67 -24.58
CA LEU A 342 14.44 -7.76 -24.84
C LEU A 342 15.84 -7.19 -25.09
N LYS A 343 16.88 -7.94 -24.74
CA LYS A 343 18.24 -7.59 -25.18
C LYS A 343 18.38 -7.89 -26.68
N GLU A 344 19.14 -7.09 -27.41
CA GLU A 344 19.40 -7.32 -28.86
C GLU A 344 19.88 -8.75 -29.15
N THR A 345 20.68 -9.33 -28.27
CA THR A 345 21.15 -10.72 -28.38
C THR A 345 20.04 -11.76 -28.27
N GLU A 346 18.95 -11.48 -27.57
CA GLU A 346 17.79 -12.37 -27.44
C GLU A 346 16.84 -12.23 -28.63
N ILE A 347 16.75 -11.03 -29.22
CA ILE A 347 16.00 -10.77 -30.45
C ILE A 347 16.61 -11.57 -31.61
N LEU A 348 17.93 -11.60 -31.72
CA LEU A 348 18.65 -12.34 -32.76
C LEU A 348 18.54 -13.88 -32.62
N ASN A 349 18.29 -14.38 -31.41
CA ASN A 349 18.22 -15.82 -31.13
C ASN A 349 16.80 -16.41 -31.17
N GLY A 350 15.79 -15.65 -31.61
CA GLY A 350 14.47 -16.18 -31.99
C GLY A 350 13.65 -16.84 -30.87
N SER A 351 13.91 -16.52 -29.60
CA SER A 351 13.13 -17.04 -28.48
C SER A 351 11.87 -16.19 -28.27
N LEU A 352 10.81 -16.49 -29.02
CA LEU A 352 9.46 -15.92 -28.86
C LEU A 352 8.63 -16.73 -27.87
#